data_AF-A0A1B6M1C3-F1
#
_entry.id   AF-A0A1B6M1C3-F1
#
_cell.length_a   1.000
_cell.length_b   1.000
_cell.length_c   1.000
_cell.angle_alpha   90.00
_cell.angle_beta   90.00
_cell.angle_gamma   90.00
#
_symmetry.space_group_name_H-M   'P 1'
#
loop_
_entity.id
_entity.type
_entity.pdbx_description
1 polymer ?
#
loop_
_entity_poly.entity_id
_entity_poly.type
_entity_poly.pdbx_seq_one_letter_code
_entity_poly.pdbx_strand_id
1 'polypeptide(L)'
;MSELQVPDLNGTVQVHSEVYEKLYNLGCCGMCSMRYDGETKVEHFRAFQQNIVDRKHCTQILSETENHLKRPANNACIACLGMLQPPMCDKIIDKIVEAVTKEDYDNPSFNIAFTLPVSFYLRAHALLVLLADSHPEHIRARLPLSLVTVGVKDAWKYVFAPQVAERINKTFDNESDLKIQVDIQYEDDHAE
;
A
#
# COMPACT_ATOMS: atom_id res chain seq x y z
N MET A 1 -21.77 -22.08 0.70
CA MET A 1 -20.77 -21.07 1.05
C MET A 1 -19.80 -21.74 1.99
N SER A 2 -18.70 -22.28 1.45
CA SER A 2 -17.71 -23.04 2.19
C SER A 2 -16.42 -22.23 2.21
N GLU A 3 -16.08 -21.69 3.37
CA GLU A 3 -14.81 -21.01 3.62
C GLU A 3 -13.68 -22.05 3.56
N LEU A 4 -12.69 -21.83 2.69
CA LEU A 4 -11.48 -22.65 2.66
C LEU A 4 -10.52 -22.17 3.74
N GLN A 5 -10.19 -23.07 4.67
CA GLN A 5 -9.23 -22.83 5.75
C GLN A 5 -7.82 -23.20 5.31
N VAL A 6 -6.86 -22.28 5.46
CA VAL A 6 -5.42 -22.58 5.37
C VAL A 6 -4.73 -21.99 6.62
N PRO A 7 -3.97 -22.77 7.40
CA PRO A 7 -3.41 -22.31 8.68
C PRO A 7 -2.08 -21.54 8.53
N ASP A 8 -1.84 -20.56 9.42
CA ASP A 8 -0.52 -19.96 9.73
C ASP A 8 -0.31 -19.91 11.27
N LEU A 9 0.96 -20.01 11.67
CA LEU A 9 1.57 -20.39 12.94
C LEU A 9 1.31 -19.49 14.16
N ASN A 10 0.47 -18.44 14.07
CA ASN A 10 0.19 -17.52 15.18
C ASN A 10 -1.28 -17.46 15.63
N GLY A 11 -2.15 -18.36 15.14
CA GLY A 11 -3.48 -18.58 15.74
C GLY A 11 -4.51 -17.46 15.59
N THR A 12 -4.20 -16.36 14.90
CA THR A 12 -5.21 -15.40 14.40
C THR A 12 -5.45 -15.65 12.91
N VAL A 13 -6.52 -16.39 12.62
CA VAL A 13 -7.06 -16.53 11.26
C VAL A 13 -7.52 -15.14 10.80
N GLN A 14 -6.72 -14.44 10.00
CA GLN A 14 -7.24 -13.30 9.25
C GLN A 14 -8.00 -13.89 8.06
N VAL A 15 -9.30 -14.09 8.24
CA VAL A 15 -10.20 -14.46 7.13
C VAL A 15 -10.15 -13.30 6.15
N HIS A 16 -9.42 -13.46 5.06
CA HIS A 16 -9.45 -12.52 3.96
C HIS A 16 -10.83 -12.63 3.29
N SER A 17 -11.47 -11.49 3.07
CA SER A 17 -12.80 -11.47 2.46
C SER A 17 -12.75 -11.93 1.00
N GLU A 18 -13.89 -12.32 0.44
CA GLU A 18 -14.02 -12.61 -0.99
C GLU A 18 -13.58 -11.41 -1.86
N VAL A 19 -13.77 -10.18 -1.38
CA VAL A 19 -13.32 -8.95 -2.05
C VAL A 19 -11.80 -8.84 -2.05
N TYR A 20 -11.15 -9.11 -0.91
CA TYR A 20 -9.69 -9.12 -0.82
C TYR A 20 -9.09 -10.10 -1.82
N GLU A 21 -9.56 -11.35 -1.79
CA GLU A 21 -9.07 -12.43 -2.66
C GLU A 21 -9.30 -12.13 -4.13
N LYS A 22 -10.48 -11.62 -4.48
CA LYS A 22 -10.78 -11.20 -5.86
C LYS A 22 -9.79 -10.15 -6.35
N LEU A 23 -9.58 -9.09 -5.57
CA LEU A 23 -8.68 -8.00 -5.98
C LEU A 23 -7.24 -8.45 -6.04
N TYR A 24 -6.81 -9.28 -5.10
CA TYR A 24 -5.47 -9.86 -5.08
C TYR A 24 -5.23 -10.68 -6.36
N ASN A 25 -6.17 -11.55 -6.72
CA ASN A 25 -6.12 -12.37 -7.93
C ASN A 25 -6.21 -11.55 -9.23
N LEU A 26 -6.91 -10.41 -9.21
CA LEU A 26 -6.93 -9.46 -10.34
C LEU A 26 -5.61 -8.69 -10.51
N GLY A 27 -4.71 -8.74 -9.53
CA GLY A 27 -3.38 -8.14 -9.60
C GLY A 27 -3.16 -6.95 -8.68
N CYS A 28 -4.06 -6.67 -7.73
CA CYS A 28 -3.81 -5.72 -6.65
C CYS A 28 -2.73 -6.25 -5.70
N CYS A 29 -1.95 -5.36 -5.09
CA CYS A 29 -1.12 -5.72 -3.95
C CYS A 29 -1.98 -5.91 -2.69
N GLY A 30 -1.50 -6.67 -1.71
CA GLY A 30 -2.28 -6.93 -0.49
C GLY A 30 -2.71 -5.66 0.25
N MET A 31 -1.88 -4.61 0.30
CA MET A 31 -2.30 -3.32 0.88
C MET A 31 -3.43 -2.67 0.09
N CYS A 32 -3.39 -2.71 -1.24
CA CYS A 32 -4.50 -2.24 -2.07
C CYS A 32 -5.75 -3.08 -1.83
N SER A 33 -5.64 -4.41 -1.82
CA SER A 33 -6.76 -5.29 -1.50
C SER A 33 -7.39 -4.95 -0.14
N MET A 34 -6.60 -4.73 0.91
CA MET A 34 -7.10 -4.28 2.23
C MET A 34 -7.84 -2.95 2.17
N ARG A 35 -7.30 -1.96 1.43
CA ARG A 35 -7.95 -0.64 1.28
C ARG A 35 -9.35 -0.76 0.66
N TYR A 36 -9.49 -1.53 -0.41
CA TYR A 36 -10.77 -1.75 -1.09
C TYR A 36 -11.69 -2.72 -0.31
N ASP A 37 -11.12 -3.57 0.55
CA ASP A 37 -11.88 -4.33 1.53
C ASP A 37 -12.51 -3.43 2.62
N GLY A 38 -12.09 -2.17 2.70
CA GLY A 38 -12.59 -1.19 3.66
C GLY A 38 -11.83 -1.18 4.97
N GLU A 39 -10.61 -1.72 5.00
CA GLU A 39 -9.72 -1.61 6.15
C GLU A 39 -9.32 -0.14 6.37
N THR A 40 -9.42 0.32 7.61
CA THR A 40 -9.10 1.70 8.02
C THR A 40 -8.06 1.78 9.13
N LYS A 41 -7.75 0.66 9.78
CA LYS A 41 -6.86 0.59 10.93
C LYS A 41 -5.39 0.61 10.51
N VAL A 42 -4.66 1.63 10.95
CA VAL A 42 -3.25 1.86 10.66
C VAL A 42 -2.40 0.66 11.08
N GLU A 43 -2.70 0.08 12.23
CA GLU A 43 -2.01 -1.08 12.80
C GLU A 43 -2.08 -2.31 11.89
N HIS A 44 -3.18 -2.50 11.15
CA HIS A 44 -3.32 -3.63 10.23
C HIS A 44 -2.41 -3.46 9.01
N PHE A 45 -2.30 -2.23 8.46
CA PHE A 45 -1.38 -1.93 7.36
C PHE A 45 0.08 -2.11 7.77
N ARG A 46 0.45 -1.67 8.97
CA ARG A 46 1.80 -1.83 9.52
C ARG A 46 2.14 -3.30 9.76
N ALA A 47 1.24 -4.06 10.39
CA ALA A 47 1.41 -5.49 10.61
C ALA A 47 1.57 -6.26 9.30
N PHE A 48 0.77 -5.92 8.28
CA PHE A 48 0.88 -6.53 6.95
C PHE A 48 2.26 -6.28 6.32
N GLN A 49 2.77 -5.05 6.37
CA GLN A 49 4.11 -4.74 5.86
C GLN A 49 5.19 -5.49 6.64
N GLN A 50 5.11 -5.53 7.97
CA GLN A 50 6.08 -6.22 8.81
C GLN A 50 6.12 -7.72 8.46
N ASN A 51 4.96 -8.36 8.32
CA ASN A 51 4.87 -9.76 7.91
C ASN A 51 5.52 -10.02 6.54
N ILE A 52 5.41 -9.08 5.59
CA ILE A 52 6.11 -9.20 4.29
C ILE A 52 7.63 -9.13 4.48
N VAL A 53 8.10 -8.18 5.28
CA VAL A 53 9.54 -8.01 5.57
C VAL A 53 10.08 -9.26 6.26
N ASP A 54 9.41 -9.73 7.31
CA ASP A 54 9.80 -10.91 8.08
C ASP A 54 9.82 -12.17 7.20
N ARG A 55 8.78 -12.39 6.38
CA ARG A 55 8.73 -13.51 5.43
C ARG A 55 9.85 -13.43 4.38
N LYS A 56 10.17 -12.24 3.87
CA LYS A 56 11.31 -12.06 2.95
C LYS A 56 12.65 -12.38 3.63
N HIS A 57 12.83 -11.97 4.88
CA HIS A 57 14.02 -12.32 5.67
C HIS A 57 14.10 -13.83 5.94
N CYS A 58 12.99 -14.48 6.31
CA CYS A 58 12.94 -15.93 6.52
C CYS A 58 13.16 -16.74 5.24
N THR A 59 12.63 -16.29 4.09
CA THR A 59 12.78 -16.99 2.79
C THR A 59 14.20 -16.83 2.22
N GLN A 60 14.93 -15.77 2.57
CA GLN A 60 16.36 -15.65 2.26
C GLN A 60 17.23 -16.60 3.12
N ILE A 61 16.71 -17.08 4.25
CA ILE A 61 17.41 -18.03 5.16
C ILE A 61 17.05 -19.49 4.84
N LEU A 62 15.88 -19.74 4.24
CA LEU A 62 15.38 -21.08 3.91
C LEU A 62 15.10 -21.18 2.40
N SER A 63 16.11 -21.59 1.63
CA SER A 63 15.88 -22.05 0.26
C SER A 63 15.19 -23.41 0.25
N GLU A 64 14.27 -23.57 -0.70
CA GLU A 64 13.70 -24.84 -1.17
C GLU A 64 12.61 -25.50 -0.32
N THR A 65 11.42 -24.90 -0.24
CA THR A 65 10.17 -25.65 -0.50
C THR A 65 8.98 -24.73 -0.81
N GLU A 66 8.41 -24.95 -2.00
CA GLU A 66 7.05 -24.64 -2.48
C GLU A 66 6.25 -23.49 -1.82
N ASN A 67 6.14 -22.36 -2.54
CA ASN A 67 5.20 -21.27 -2.23
C ASN A 67 4.08 -21.21 -3.27
N HIS A 68 2.83 -21.36 -2.81
CA HIS A 68 1.59 -21.25 -3.61
C HIS A 68 1.17 -19.80 -3.96
N LEU A 69 2.08 -18.82 -3.86
CA LEU A 69 1.82 -17.40 -4.17
C LEU A 69 2.71 -16.89 -5.31
N LYS A 70 2.86 -17.68 -6.39
CA LYS A 70 3.64 -17.24 -7.56
C LYS A 70 2.85 -16.22 -8.38
N ARG A 71 2.89 -14.96 -7.93
CA ARG A 71 2.64 -13.80 -8.81
C ARG A 71 3.72 -13.82 -9.92
N PRO A 72 3.39 -13.49 -11.18
CA PRO A 72 4.42 -13.18 -12.16
C PRO A 72 5.32 -12.08 -11.60
N ALA A 73 6.63 -12.30 -11.57
CA ALA A 73 7.60 -11.56 -10.77
C ALA A 73 7.74 -10.06 -11.07
N ASN A 74 6.96 -9.48 -12.00
CA ASN A 74 7.16 -8.12 -12.51
C ASN A 74 5.90 -7.28 -12.71
N ASN A 75 4.70 -7.74 -12.33
CA ASN A 75 3.52 -6.91 -12.55
C ASN A 75 3.35 -5.91 -11.40
N ALA A 76 3.45 -4.61 -11.69
CA ALA A 76 3.08 -3.56 -10.76
C ALA A 76 1.61 -3.75 -10.33
N CYS A 77 1.27 -3.38 -9.10
CA CYS A 77 -0.12 -3.38 -8.63
C CYS A 77 -1.02 -2.60 -9.59
N ILE A 78 -2.12 -3.20 -10.06
CA ILE A 78 -3.06 -2.52 -10.96
C ILE A 78 -3.78 -1.33 -10.31
N ALA A 79 -3.70 -1.19 -8.98
CA ALA A 79 -4.35 -0.10 -8.24
C ALA A 79 -3.38 1.03 -7.85
N CYS A 80 -2.14 0.72 -7.49
CA CYS A 80 -1.16 1.71 -7.00
C CYS A 80 0.12 1.78 -7.81
N LEU A 81 0.22 0.99 -8.89
CA LEU A 81 1.37 0.95 -9.79
C LEU A 81 2.70 0.68 -9.10
N GLY A 82 2.65 -0.02 -7.97
CA GLY A 82 3.84 -0.33 -7.17
C GLY A 82 4.17 0.71 -6.10
N MET A 83 3.43 1.82 -5.96
CA MET A 83 3.67 2.83 -4.91
C MET A 83 3.73 2.22 -3.50
N LEU A 84 2.95 1.15 -3.25
CA LEU A 84 2.94 0.40 -2.00
C LEU A 84 3.74 -0.92 -2.09
N GLN A 85 4.68 -1.05 -3.02
CA GLN A 85 5.43 -2.28 -3.26
C GLN A 85 6.92 -1.99 -3.52
N PRO A 86 7.82 -2.86 -3.05
CA PRO A 86 9.19 -2.85 -3.51
C PRO A 86 9.27 -3.16 -5.03
N PRO A 87 10.23 -2.58 -5.76
CA PRO A 87 11.26 -1.64 -5.27
C PRO A 87 10.80 -0.17 -5.27
N MET A 88 9.58 0.15 -5.71
CA MET A 88 9.17 1.55 -5.91
C MET A 88 8.98 2.30 -4.58
N CYS A 89 8.39 1.68 -3.55
CA CYS A 89 8.29 2.32 -2.23
C CYS A 89 9.67 2.65 -1.64
N ASP A 90 10.63 1.73 -1.81
CA ASP A 90 12.00 1.89 -1.30
C ASP A 90 12.71 3.04 -2.04
N LYS A 91 12.55 3.11 -3.36
CA LYS A 91 13.07 4.24 -4.16
C LYS A 91 12.48 5.59 -3.74
N ILE A 92 11.20 5.63 -3.38
CA ILE A 92 10.57 6.86 -2.88
C ILE A 92 11.21 7.25 -1.54
N ILE A 93 11.35 6.30 -0.60
CA ILE A 93 12.00 6.53 0.69
C ILE A 93 13.44 7.04 0.49
N ASP A 94 14.23 6.36 -0.33
CA ASP A 94 15.64 6.71 -0.57
C ASP A 94 15.79 8.12 -1.14
N LYS A 95 14.96 8.50 -2.11
CA LYS A 95 14.96 9.86 -2.68
C LYS A 95 14.59 10.93 -1.64
N ILE A 96 13.62 10.64 -0.77
CA ILE A 96 13.25 11.57 0.30
C ILE A 96 14.41 11.74 1.28
N VAL A 97 15.01 10.64 1.72
CA VAL A 97 16.15 10.65 2.65
C VAL A 97 17.32 11.44 2.03
N GLU A 98 17.69 11.13 0.79
CA GLU A 98 18.76 11.82 0.08
C GLU A 98 18.52 13.33 -0.01
N ALA A 99 17.30 13.74 -0.42
CA ALA A 99 16.96 15.15 -0.56
C ALA A 99 16.98 15.90 0.78
N VAL A 100 16.40 15.32 1.84
CA VAL A 100 16.33 15.98 3.15
C VAL A 100 17.70 16.05 3.82
N THR A 101 18.49 14.98 3.76
CA THR A 101 19.84 14.95 4.35
C THR A 101 20.80 15.90 3.65
N LYS A 102 20.61 16.13 2.34
CA LYS A 102 21.44 17.07 1.57
C LYS A 102 21.22 18.53 1.98
N GLU A 103 19.99 18.92 2.25
CA GLU A 103 19.63 20.31 2.55
C GLU A 103 19.79 20.68 4.04
N ASP A 104 19.96 19.69 4.92
CA ASP A 104 20.23 19.85 6.37
C ASP A 104 19.26 20.80 7.10
N TYR A 105 17.96 20.64 6.85
CA TYR A 105 16.92 21.43 7.53
C TYR A 105 16.93 21.20 9.05
N ASP A 106 16.78 22.27 9.84
CA ASP A 106 16.79 22.24 11.30
C ASP A 106 15.44 21.87 11.93
N ASN A 107 14.36 21.80 11.14
CA ASN A 107 13.02 21.43 11.64
C ASN A 107 13.02 20.05 12.33
N PRO A 108 12.43 19.92 13.53
CA PRO A 108 12.41 18.64 14.26
C PRO A 108 11.41 17.63 13.69
N SER A 109 10.44 18.11 12.91
CA SER A 109 9.40 17.30 12.28
C SER A 109 9.33 17.56 10.77
N PHE A 110 8.57 16.74 10.05
CA PHE A 110 8.30 16.90 8.64
C PHE A 110 6.90 16.39 8.27
N ASN A 111 6.34 16.93 7.19
CA ASN A 111 5.15 16.42 6.51
C ASN A 111 5.53 15.96 5.10
N ILE A 112 4.81 14.96 4.56
CA ILE A 112 4.94 14.50 3.18
C ILE A 112 3.65 14.81 2.43
N ALA A 113 3.74 15.47 1.28
CA ALA A 113 2.64 15.66 0.35
C ALA A 113 2.92 14.88 -0.95
N PHE A 114 1.90 14.20 -1.48
CA PHE A 114 2.00 13.48 -2.74
C PHE A 114 1.18 14.18 -3.81
N THR A 115 1.80 14.42 -4.95
CA THR A 115 1.10 14.68 -6.21
C THR A 115 1.06 13.37 -6.99
N LEU A 116 -0.15 12.89 -7.30
CA LEU A 116 -0.34 11.63 -8.01
C LEU A 116 -0.81 11.88 -9.45
N PRO A 117 -0.36 11.06 -10.41
CA PRO A 117 -0.85 11.06 -11.78
C PRO A 117 -2.37 10.81 -11.83
N VAL A 118 -3.05 11.34 -12.86
CA VAL A 118 -4.50 11.18 -13.08
C VAL A 118 -4.88 9.70 -13.14
N SER A 119 -4.00 8.88 -13.71
CA SER A 119 -4.22 7.45 -13.87
C SER A 119 -4.34 6.67 -12.55
N PHE A 120 -3.89 7.22 -11.40
CA PHE A 120 -4.21 6.63 -10.09
C PHE A 120 -5.70 6.76 -9.75
N TYR A 121 -6.30 7.90 -10.06
CA TYR A 121 -7.72 8.15 -9.80
C TYR A 121 -8.61 7.34 -10.75
N LEU A 122 -8.24 7.26 -12.03
CA LEU A 122 -8.94 6.44 -13.02
C LEU A 122 -8.95 4.95 -12.63
N ARG A 123 -7.79 4.40 -12.26
CA ARG A 123 -7.69 3.01 -11.77
C ARG A 123 -8.50 2.78 -10.51
N ALA A 124 -8.49 3.75 -9.58
CA ALA A 124 -9.27 3.63 -8.36
C ALA A 124 -10.77 3.61 -8.63
N HIS A 125 -11.23 4.46 -9.55
CA HIS A 125 -12.62 4.48 -9.98
C HIS A 125 -13.00 3.19 -10.72
N ALA A 126 -12.17 2.70 -11.64
CA ALA A 126 -12.42 1.47 -12.39
C ALA A 126 -12.57 0.26 -11.46
N LEU A 127 -11.72 0.14 -10.43
CA LEU A 127 -11.83 -0.91 -9.42
C LEU A 127 -13.10 -0.78 -8.57
N LEU A 128 -13.50 0.45 -8.21
CA LEU A 128 -14.76 0.67 -7.50
C LEU A 128 -15.98 0.27 -8.33
N VAL A 129 -16.00 0.60 -9.63
CA VAL A 129 -17.07 0.18 -10.55
C VAL A 129 -17.13 -1.35 -10.65
N LEU A 130 -15.98 -2.01 -10.79
CA LEU A 130 -15.90 -3.47 -10.81
C LEU A 130 -16.44 -4.12 -9.52
N LEU A 131 -16.13 -3.54 -8.36
CA LEU A 131 -16.64 -4.01 -7.07
C LEU A 131 -18.13 -3.67 -6.88
N ALA A 132 -18.60 -2.55 -7.40
CA ALA A 132 -20.02 -2.19 -7.35
C ALA A 132 -20.88 -3.16 -8.17
N ASP A 133 -20.37 -3.61 -9.32
CA ASP A 133 -21.02 -4.63 -10.15
C ASP A 133 -21.01 -6.00 -9.49
N SER A 134 -19.87 -6.43 -8.95
CA SER A 134 -19.70 -7.80 -8.47
C SER A 134 -19.95 -8.04 -6.98
N HIS A 135 -19.83 -7.01 -6.14
CA HIS A 135 -19.97 -7.05 -4.68
C HIS A 135 -20.71 -5.81 -4.16
N PRO A 136 -21.94 -5.52 -4.65
CA PRO A 136 -22.67 -4.29 -4.31
C PRO A 136 -22.92 -4.14 -2.80
N GLU A 137 -23.21 -5.23 -2.08
CA GLU A 137 -23.44 -5.17 -0.64
C GLU A 137 -22.17 -4.82 0.15
N HIS A 138 -21.00 -5.27 -0.31
CA HIS A 138 -19.73 -4.88 0.29
C HIS A 138 -19.48 -3.38 0.14
N ILE A 139 -19.72 -2.84 -1.06
CA ILE A 139 -19.57 -1.40 -1.32
C ILE A 139 -20.47 -0.60 -0.38
N ARG A 140 -21.74 -0.98 -0.24
CA ARG A 140 -22.67 -0.28 0.68
C ARG A 140 -22.25 -0.38 2.14
N ALA A 141 -21.77 -1.54 2.58
CA ALA A 141 -21.46 -1.78 3.99
C ALA A 141 -20.09 -1.21 4.41
N ARG A 142 -19.07 -1.29 3.55
CA ARG A 142 -17.68 -0.98 3.88
C ARG A 142 -17.18 0.31 3.24
N LEU A 143 -17.80 0.74 2.13
CA LEU A 143 -17.40 1.90 1.34
C LEU A 143 -18.61 2.84 1.11
N PRO A 144 -19.24 3.39 2.18
CA PRO A 144 -20.58 4.00 2.13
C PRO A 144 -20.70 5.27 1.27
N LEU A 145 -19.57 5.83 0.79
CA LEU A 145 -19.53 6.95 -0.16
C LEU A 145 -19.18 6.52 -1.59
N SER A 146 -19.17 5.21 -1.88
CA SER A 146 -18.60 4.64 -3.10
C SER A 146 -17.18 5.13 -3.37
N LEU A 147 -16.42 5.33 -2.29
CA LEU A 147 -15.05 5.81 -2.28
C LEU A 147 -14.21 4.94 -1.36
N VAL A 148 -12.96 4.72 -1.72
CA VAL A 148 -12.00 4.03 -0.86
C VAL A 148 -11.62 4.95 0.29
N THR A 149 -11.97 4.57 1.52
CA THR A 149 -11.80 5.39 2.73
C THR A 149 -10.35 5.80 2.97
N VAL A 150 -9.43 4.84 2.88
CA VAL A 150 -8.00 5.13 2.97
C VAL A 150 -7.51 5.46 1.56
N GLY A 151 -6.93 6.66 1.34
CA GLY A 151 -6.30 7.04 0.07
C GLY A 151 -4.90 6.44 -0.08
N VAL A 152 -4.42 6.22 -1.32
CA VAL A 152 -3.14 5.48 -1.54
C VAL A 152 -1.96 6.19 -0.88
N LYS A 153 -2.00 7.53 -0.88
CA LYS A 153 -1.08 8.40 -0.13
C LYS A 153 -1.14 8.17 1.38
N ASP A 154 -2.32 7.92 1.94
CA ASP A 154 -2.51 7.76 3.38
C ASP A 154 -2.00 6.38 3.82
N ALA A 155 -2.32 5.34 3.05
CA ALA A 155 -1.75 4.01 3.25
C ALA A 155 -0.22 4.04 3.16
N TRP A 156 0.35 4.81 2.23
CA TRP A 156 1.79 4.99 2.15
C TRP A 156 2.34 5.64 3.41
N LYS A 157 1.73 6.75 3.87
CA LYS A 157 2.15 7.45 5.10
C LYS A 157 2.07 6.57 6.34
N TYR A 158 1.01 5.77 6.46
CA TYR A 158 0.82 4.85 7.58
C TYR A 158 1.97 3.87 7.76
N VAL A 159 2.52 3.40 6.64
CA VAL A 159 3.50 2.31 6.61
C VAL A 159 4.94 2.81 6.47
N PHE A 160 5.17 3.81 5.63
CA PHE A 160 6.52 4.19 5.19
C PHE A 160 7.01 5.52 5.79
N ALA A 161 6.12 6.42 6.21
CA ALA A 161 6.57 7.65 6.89
C ALA A 161 7.37 7.39 8.18
N PRO A 162 7.05 6.37 9.01
CA PRO A 162 7.91 6.00 10.14
C PRO A 162 9.33 5.59 9.73
N GLN A 163 9.49 4.91 8.59
CA GLN A 163 10.81 4.50 8.08
C GLN A 163 11.61 5.71 7.60
N VAL A 164 10.96 6.69 6.96
CA VAL A 164 11.59 7.97 6.62
C VAL A 164 12.03 8.69 7.89
N ALA A 165 11.13 8.82 8.87
CA ALA A 165 11.37 9.49 10.15
C ALA A 165 12.61 8.95 10.87
N GLU A 166 12.75 7.62 10.93
CA GLU A 166 13.92 6.95 11.49
C GLU A 166 15.21 7.31 10.74
N ARG A 167 15.19 7.25 9.40
CA ARG A 167 16.39 7.46 8.58
C ARG A 167 16.88 8.91 8.52
N ILE A 168 15.99 9.89 8.71
CA ILE A 168 16.36 11.32 8.75
C ILE A 168 16.43 11.89 10.17
N ASN A 169 16.20 11.06 11.19
CA ASN A 169 16.16 11.46 12.61
C ASN A 169 15.22 12.66 12.88
N LYS A 170 14.00 12.61 12.35
CA LYS A 170 12.92 13.61 12.56
C LYS A 170 11.59 12.91 12.83
N THR A 171 10.59 13.63 13.32
CA THR A 171 9.24 13.07 13.54
C THR A 171 8.28 13.38 12.39
N PHE A 172 7.43 12.43 12.03
CA PHE A 172 6.34 12.70 11.07
C PHE A 172 5.22 13.47 11.77
N ASP A 173 4.86 14.63 11.23
CA ASP A 173 3.81 15.50 11.72
C ASP A 173 3.07 16.18 10.54
N ASN A 174 1.75 16.04 10.48
CA ASN A 174 0.94 16.64 9.43
C ASN A 174 0.94 18.18 9.47
N GLU A 175 1.24 18.77 10.62
CA GLU A 175 1.28 20.23 10.82
C GLU A 175 2.69 20.81 10.69
N SER A 176 3.69 20.00 10.35
CA SER A 176 5.06 20.46 10.21
C SER A 176 5.23 21.52 9.12
N ASP A 177 6.09 22.51 9.40
CA ASP A 177 6.53 23.52 8.45
C ASP A 177 7.45 22.95 7.35
N LEU A 178 8.21 21.89 7.64
CA LEU A 178 9.01 21.20 6.64
C LEU A 178 8.13 20.29 5.80
N LYS A 179 7.74 20.77 4.62
CA LYS A 179 6.88 20.05 3.68
C LYS A 179 7.70 19.42 2.56
N ILE A 180 7.77 18.10 2.56
CA ILE A 180 8.40 17.29 1.52
C ILE A 180 7.35 17.01 0.46
N GLN A 181 7.53 17.58 -0.74
CA GLN A 181 6.67 17.30 -1.89
C GLN A 181 7.24 16.15 -2.71
N VAL A 182 6.42 15.12 -2.94
CA VAL A 182 6.75 13.96 -3.77
C VAL A 182 5.83 13.94 -4.97
N ASP A 183 6.38 14.23 -6.14
CA ASP A 183 5.65 14.19 -7.40
C ASP A 183 5.89 12.84 -8.09
N ILE A 184 4.82 12.04 -8.20
CA ILE A 184 4.82 10.80 -8.97
C ILE A 184 4.36 11.13 -10.39
N GLN A 185 5.09 10.66 -11.40
CA GLN A 185 4.78 10.88 -12.81
C GLN A 185 4.80 9.56 -13.57
N TYR A 186 3.93 9.46 -14.57
CA TYR A 186 3.91 8.40 -15.58
C TYR A 186 4.02 9.04 -16.96
N GLU A 187 4.90 8.49 -17.80
CA GLU A 187 5.26 9.07 -19.10
C GLU A 187 4.04 9.25 -20.02
N ASP A 188 3.06 8.34 -19.95
CA ASP A 188 1.84 8.33 -20.76
C ASP A 188 0.57 8.75 -20.00
N ASP A 189 0.68 9.41 -18.84
CA ASP A 189 -0.49 9.69 -17.96
C ASP A 189 -1.57 10.55 -18.62
N HIS A 190 -1.21 11.32 -19.66
CA HIS A 190 -2.14 12.18 -20.40
C HIS A 190 -2.81 11.48 -21.60
N ALA A 191 -2.43 10.22 -21.89
CA ALA A 191 -2.96 9.46 -23.02
C ALA A 191 -4.06 8.44 -22.63
N GLU A 192 -4.39 8.32 -21.33
CA GLU A 192 -5.47 7.45 -20.81
C GLU A 192 -6.89 7.98 -21.00
#